data_AF-E3PX73-F1
#
_entry.id   AF-E3PX73-F1
#
_cell.length_a   1.000
_cell.length_b   1.000
_cell.length_c   1.000
_cell.angle_alpha   90.00
_cell.angle_beta   90.00
_cell.angle_gamma   90.00
#
_symmetry.space_group_name_H-M   'P 1'
#
loop_
_entity.id
_entity.type
_entity.pdbx_description
1 polymer ?
#
loop_
_entity_poly.entity_id
_entity_poly.type
_entity_poly.pdbx_seq_one_letter_code
_entity_poly.pdbx_strand_id
1 'polypeptide(L)'
;MGAIISSFLLIFLAEMGDKTQLLALAFSTKYKINQVLIGVFLGAFLNHGLAIVFASFISNYVSLDLIKVVAAIMFIIFGLWSLKLEYEDEEEEDETSFSFKTPILTVASAFFIGELGDKTQLTAMTLGAKSAYPFLTLLGTTSGMIAVSLIGILVGKVLGKRIPEVTMKILASIIFLGFGLSGLYSSVDKIHFTPTYIALFSFILALSIGIILKTNSKNHNIYYEKKLAGLIAKCRHCDIHDTNCITAMQIRELTQKYVGQDLPYIGDIILYFESMKKVAPKKATGLEKIFHTKI
;
A
#
# COMPACT_ATOMS: atom_id res chain seq x y z
N MET A 1 5.28 -12.72 -26.86
CA MET A 1 4.98 -13.40 -25.58
C MET A 1 5.71 -12.77 -24.38
N GLY A 2 7.01 -12.44 -24.49
CA GLY A 2 7.77 -11.79 -23.40
C GLY A 2 7.14 -10.51 -22.84
N ALA A 3 6.66 -9.60 -23.71
CA ALA A 3 6.03 -8.34 -23.29
C ALA A 3 4.75 -8.53 -22.45
N ILE A 4 3.92 -9.54 -22.77
CA ILE A 4 2.69 -9.85 -22.03
C ILE A 4 3.05 -10.35 -20.64
N ILE A 5 3.96 -11.31 -20.55
CA ILE A 5 4.34 -11.95 -19.28
C ILE A 5 5.02 -10.93 -18.36
N SER A 6 5.95 -10.13 -18.88
CA SER A 6 6.65 -9.14 -18.07
C SER A 6 5.72 -8.03 -17.59
N SER A 7 4.80 -7.54 -18.44
CA SER A 7 3.86 -6.49 -18.05
C SER A 7 2.78 -7.01 -17.09
N PHE A 8 2.31 -8.25 -17.30
CA PHE A 8 1.44 -8.95 -16.36
C PHE A 8 2.08 -9.08 -14.98
N LEU A 9 3.27 -9.69 -14.90
CA LEU A 9 3.94 -9.94 -13.63
C LEU A 9 4.28 -8.64 -12.90
N LEU A 10 4.69 -7.61 -13.64
CA LEU A 10 5.02 -6.33 -13.04
C LEU A 10 3.79 -5.66 -12.42
N ILE A 11 2.68 -5.55 -13.16
CA ILE A 11 1.44 -4.98 -12.61
C ILE A 11 0.89 -5.84 -11.48
N PHE A 12 0.83 -7.15 -11.67
CA PHE A 12 0.34 -8.08 -10.67
C PHE A 12 1.06 -7.91 -9.33
N LEU A 13 2.39 -7.86 -9.35
CA LEU A 13 3.19 -7.72 -8.13
C LEU A 13 3.18 -6.30 -7.58
N ALA A 14 3.18 -5.29 -8.45
CA ALA A 14 3.13 -3.88 -8.05
C ALA A 14 1.83 -3.55 -7.31
N GLU A 15 0.74 -4.18 -7.74
CA GLU A 15 -0.60 -3.90 -7.25
C GLU A 15 -1.03 -4.81 -6.11
N MET A 16 -0.27 -5.88 -5.84
CA MET A 16 -0.55 -6.84 -4.78
C MET A 16 -0.72 -6.12 -3.42
N GLY A 17 -1.91 -6.20 -2.80
CA GLY A 17 -2.24 -5.59 -1.51
C GLY A 17 -2.53 -4.09 -1.53
N ASP A 18 -2.91 -3.53 -2.68
CA ASP A 18 -3.30 -2.12 -2.80
C ASP A 18 -4.79 -1.87 -2.52
N LYS A 19 -5.14 -0.59 -2.37
CA LYS A 19 -6.47 -0.02 -2.18
C LYS A 19 -7.43 -0.47 -3.27
N THR A 20 -6.97 -0.64 -4.50
CA THR A 20 -7.83 -1.05 -5.62
C THR A 20 -8.32 -2.50 -5.47
N GLN A 21 -7.61 -3.35 -4.75
CA GLN A 21 -8.14 -4.67 -4.33
C GLN A 21 -9.25 -4.55 -3.29
N LEU A 22 -9.10 -3.63 -2.34
CA LEU A 22 -10.14 -3.35 -1.35
C LEU A 22 -11.38 -2.76 -2.02
N LEU A 23 -11.20 -1.86 -2.99
CA LEU A 23 -12.25 -1.31 -3.82
C LEU A 23 -12.98 -2.41 -4.64
N ALA A 24 -12.24 -3.31 -5.29
CA ALA A 24 -12.81 -4.45 -5.99
C ALA A 24 -13.60 -5.37 -5.04
N LEU A 25 -13.06 -5.63 -3.84
CA LEU A 25 -13.72 -6.41 -2.81
C LEU A 25 -15.02 -5.72 -2.36
N ALA A 26 -14.98 -4.43 -2.05
CA ALA A 26 -16.13 -3.63 -1.64
C ALA A 26 -17.24 -3.69 -2.69
N PHE A 27 -16.92 -3.45 -3.97
CA PHE A 27 -17.90 -3.60 -5.05
C PHE A 27 -18.42 -5.03 -5.21
N SER A 28 -17.62 -6.06 -4.90
CA SER A 28 -18.06 -7.46 -4.93
C SER A 28 -19.05 -7.84 -3.83
N THR A 29 -19.21 -6.99 -2.81
CA THR A 29 -20.26 -7.13 -1.79
C THR A 29 -21.60 -6.57 -2.26
N LYS A 30 -21.59 -5.60 -3.18
CA LYS A 30 -22.78 -4.93 -3.72
C LYS A 30 -23.23 -5.48 -5.07
N TYR A 31 -22.29 -5.95 -5.89
CA TYR A 31 -22.52 -6.36 -7.27
C TYR A 31 -21.96 -7.76 -7.57
N LYS A 32 -22.42 -8.38 -8.67
CA LYS A 32 -21.92 -9.71 -9.07
C LYS A 32 -20.44 -9.63 -9.48
N ILE A 33 -19.65 -10.62 -9.09
CA ILE A 33 -18.19 -10.66 -9.37
C ILE A 33 -17.90 -10.43 -10.86
N ASN A 34 -18.65 -11.05 -11.77
CA ASN A 34 -18.44 -10.87 -13.20
C ASN A 34 -18.65 -9.41 -13.64
N GLN A 35 -19.63 -8.71 -13.06
CA GLN A 35 -19.87 -7.29 -13.35
C GLN A 35 -18.72 -6.43 -12.82
N VAL A 36 -18.21 -6.75 -11.63
CA VAL A 36 -17.05 -6.08 -11.04
C VAL A 36 -15.83 -6.28 -11.91
N LEU A 37 -15.47 -7.52 -12.26
CA LEU A 37 -14.28 -7.81 -13.07
C LEU A 37 -14.34 -7.20 -14.48
N ILE A 38 -15.53 -7.13 -15.10
CA ILE A 38 -15.70 -6.41 -16.37
C ILE A 38 -15.48 -4.90 -16.16
N GLY A 39 -16.00 -4.34 -15.06
CA GLY A 39 -15.74 -2.95 -14.68
C GLY A 39 -14.25 -2.67 -14.48
N VAL A 40 -13.57 -3.49 -13.68
CA VAL A 40 -12.10 -3.43 -13.48
C VAL A 40 -11.37 -3.50 -14.81
N PHE A 41 -11.72 -4.47 -15.66
CA PHE A 41 -11.12 -4.61 -16.99
C PHE A 41 -11.25 -3.32 -17.80
N LEU A 42 -12.47 -2.76 -17.91
CA LEU A 42 -12.71 -1.55 -18.70
C LEU A 42 -11.98 -0.33 -18.12
N GLY A 43 -12.05 -0.13 -16.80
CA GLY A 43 -11.37 0.97 -16.12
C GLY A 43 -9.85 0.90 -16.31
N ALA A 44 -9.26 -0.27 -16.03
CA ALA A 44 -7.83 -0.49 -16.17
C ALA A 44 -7.37 -0.45 -17.63
N PHE A 45 -8.13 -1.02 -18.56
CA PHE A 45 -7.81 -0.99 -20.00
C PHE A 45 -7.80 0.45 -20.53
N LEU A 46 -8.78 1.26 -20.15
CA LEU A 46 -8.82 2.68 -20.53
C LEU A 46 -7.68 3.46 -19.87
N ASN A 47 -7.42 3.23 -18.58
CA ASN A 47 -6.37 3.94 -17.85
C ASN A 47 -4.97 3.62 -18.41
N HIS A 48 -4.65 2.35 -18.55
CA HIS A 48 -3.36 1.89 -19.08
C HIS A 48 -3.23 2.19 -20.57
N GLY A 49 -4.33 2.06 -21.32
CA GLY A 49 -4.37 2.42 -22.73
C GLY A 49 -4.06 3.90 -22.95
N LEU A 50 -4.68 4.78 -22.15
CA LEU A 50 -4.39 6.22 -22.16
C LEU A 50 -2.92 6.48 -21.86
N ALA A 51 -2.37 5.83 -20.83
CA ALA A 51 -0.97 5.97 -20.44
C ALA A 51 -0.01 5.55 -21.56
N ILE A 52 -0.28 4.41 -22.22
CA ILE A 52 0.55 3.88 -23.32
C ILE A 52 0.46 4.78 -24.56
N VAL A 53 -0.74 5.24 -24.93
CA VAL A 53 -0.94 6.18 -26.05
C VAL A 53 -0.22 7.49 -25.78
N PHE A 54 -0.35 8.02 -24.56
CA PHE A 54 0.35 9.23 -24.13
C PHE A 54 1.87 9.05 -24.18
N ALA A 55 2.38 7.90 -23.75
CA ALA A 55 3.80 7.56 -23.86
C ALA A 55 4.29 7.56 -25.32
N SER A 56 3.50 6.95 -26.22
CA SER A 56 3.81 6.89 -27.65
C SER A 56 3.80 8.27 -28.33
N PHE A 57 2.98 9.19 -27.84
CA PHE A 57 2.97 10.57 -28.32
C PHE A 57 4.22 11.32 -27.82
N ILE A 58 4.53 11.21 -26.53
CA ILE A 58 5.68 11.85 -25.90
C ILE A 58 7.00 11.33 -26.48
N SER A 59 7.10 10.05 -26.85
CA SER A 59 8.33 9.46 -27.40
C SER A 59 8.75 10.06 -28.75
N ASN A 60 7.88 10.80 -29.44
CA ASN A 60 8.24 11.54 -30.65
C ASN A 60 8.98 12.86 -30.34
N TYR A 61 8.80 13.39 -29.12
CA TYR A 61 9.38 14.67 -28.69
C TYR A 61 10.48 14.48 -27.65
N VAL A 62 10.50 13.33 -26.98
CA VAL A 62 11.42 13.02 -25.89
C VAL A 62 12.23 11.79 -26.24
N SER A 63 13.55 11.86 -26.05
CA SER A 63 14.44 10.73 -26.33
C SER A 63 14.08 9.51 -25.48
N LEU A 64 14.22 8.32 -26.06
CA LEU A 64 13.99 7.06 -25.34
C LEU A 64 14.89 6.93 -24.10
N ASP A 65 16.08 7.51 -24.13
CA ASP A 65 16.99 7.48 -22.99
C ASP A 65 16.50 8.35 -21.83
N LEU A 66 15.93 9.54 -22.12
CA LEU A 66 15.29 10.35 -21.08
C LEU A 66 14.07 9.63 -20.49
N ILE A 67 13.25 9.00 -21.34
CA ILE A 67 12.09 8.21 -20.88
C ILE A 67 12.54 7.07 -19.96
N LYS A 68 13.61 6.35 -20.31
CA LYS A 68 14.14 5.27 -19.46
C LYS A 68 14.64 5.78 -18.11
N VAL A 69 15.37 6.90 -18.10
CA VAL A 69 15.91 7.50 -16.87
C VAL A 69 14.77 8.02 -15.98
N VAL A 70 13.81 8.76 -16.54
CA VAL A 70 12.64 9.26 -15.80
C VAL A 70 11.85 8.09 -15.21
N ALA A 71 11.61 7.05 -16.00
CA ALA A 71 10.93 5.85 -15.51
C ALA A 71 11.68 5.18 -14.36
N ALA A 72 13.01 5.00 -14.49
CA ALA A 72 13.83 4.41 -13.44
C ALA A 72 13.77 5.22 -12.13
N ILE A 73 13.80 6.55 -12.23
CA ILE A 73 13.63 7.44 -11.07
C ILE A 73 12.24 7.30 -10.46
N MET A 74 11.17 7.23 -11.28
CA MET A 74 9.80 7.01 -10.80
C MET A 74 9.66 5.67 -10.07
N PHE A 75 10.24 4.59 -10.60
CA PHE A 75 10.28 3.29 -9.93
C PHE A 75 10.97 3.38 -8.55
N ILE A 76 12.07 4.13 -8.41
CA ILE A 76 12.71 4.35 -7.11
C ILE A 76 11.79 5.12 -6.16
N ILE A 77 11.14 6.19 -6.64
CA ILE A 77 10.21 7.01 -5.84
C ILE A 77 9.04 6.16 -5.35
N PHE A 78 8.42 5.35 -6.21
CA PHE A 78 7.34 4.45 -5.79
C PHE A 78 7.83 3.35 -4.87
N GLY A 79 9.05 2.86 -5.06
CA GLY A 79 9.65 1.90 -4.14
C GLY A 79 9.77 2.49 -2.73
N LEU A 80 10.24 3.73 -2.62
CA LEU A 80 10.31 4.45 -1.35
C LEU A 80 8.92 4.78 -0.78
N TRP A 81 7.99 5.25 -1.62
CA TRP A 81 6.64 5.60 -1.17
C TRP A 81 5.88 4.35 -0.70
N SER A 82 5.96 3.25 -1.43
CA SER A 82 5.33 1.99 -1.03
C SER A 82 5.86 1.47 0.31
N LEU A 83 7.08 1.84 0.72
CA LEU A 83 7.61 1.49 2.03
C LEU A 83 6.95 2.29 3.17
N LYS A 84 6.31 3.43 2.89
CA LYS A 84 5.59 4.23 3.89
C LYS A 84 4.33 3.47 4.33
N LEU A 85 4.25 3.19 5.63
CA LEU A 85 3.09 2.54 6.24
C LEU A 85 2.16 3.60 6.84
N GLU A 86 0.90 3.56 6.44
CA GLU A 86 -0.16 4.39 6.99
C GLU A 86 -0.92 3.53 8.01
N TYR A 87 -1.08 4.07 9.22
CA TYR A 87 -1.78 3.42 10.31
C TYR A 87 -3.02 4.25 10.58
N GLU A 88 -4.05 4.00 9.78
CA GLU A 88 -5.37 4.62 9.94
C GLU A 88 -6.34 3.54 10.40
N ASP A 89 -7.43 3.96 11.05
CA ASP A 89 -8.55 3.04 11.18
C ASP A 89 -9.05 2.76 9.77
N GLU A 90 -9.49 1.52 9.50
CA GLU A 90 -10.11 1.20 8.22
C GLU A 90 -11.42 1.99 8.11
N GLU A 91 -11.32 3.25 7.71
CA GLU A 91 -12.44 4.06 7.28
C GLU A 91 -13.11 3.26 6.16
N GLU A 92 -14.43 3.07 6.29
CA GLU A 92 -15.22 2.65 5.14
C GLU A 92 -14.94 3.70 4.07
N GLU A 93 -14.16 3.34 3.03
CA GLU A 93 -13.85 4.24 1.93
C GLU A 93 -15.17 4.86 1.49
N ASP A 94 -15.30 6.17 1.70
CA ASP A 94 -16.46 6.94 1.26
C ASP A 94 -16.62 6.63 -0.21
N GLU A 95 -17.69 5.88 -0.51
CA GLU A 95 -17.93 5.39 -1.85
C GLU A 95 -17.93 6.58 -2.78
N THR A 96 -16.97 6.60 -3.71
CA THR A 96 -16.92 7.62 -4.76
C THR A 96 -18.33 7.82 -5.32
N SER A 97 -18.84 9.05 -5.25
CA SER A 97 -20.24 9.44 -5.44
C SER A 97 -20.80 9.25 -6.87
N PHE A 98 -20.11 8.46 -7.70
CA PHE A 98 -20.49 8.14 -9.07
C PHE A 98 -21.52 7.00 -9.11
N SER A 99 -22.76 7.32 -8.76
CA SER A 99 -23.88 6.38 -8.93
C SER A 99 -24.39 6.38 -10.37
N PHE A 100 -23.72 5.62 -11.23
CA PHE A 100 -24.29 5.26 -12.53
C PHE A 100 -25.35 4.17 -12.39
N LYS A 101 -26.33 4.13 -13.31
CA LYS A 101 -27.39 3.10 -13.28
C LYS A 101 -26.87 1.67 -13.51
N THR A 102 -25.65 1.51 -14.03
CA THR A 102 -25.09 0.20 -14.37
C THR A 102 -23.87 -0.12 -13.49
N PRO A 103 -23.86 -1.26 -12.77
CA PRO A 103 -22.74 -1.66 -11.91
C PRO A 103 -21.38 -1.67 -12.61
N ILE A 104 -21.34 -2.11 -13.88
CA ILE A 104 -20.11 -2.17 -14.68
C ILE A 104 -19.52 -0.77 -14.87
N LEU A 105 -20.34 0.24 -15.16
CA LEU A 105 -19.88 1.60 -15.40
C LEU A 105 -19.42 2.26 -14.09
N THR A 106 -20.14 2.04 -12.99
CA THR A 106 -19.71 2.49 -11.66
C THR A 106 -18.32 1.97 -11.31
N VAL A 107 -18.10 0.65 -11.44
CA VAL A 107 -16.80 0.04 -11.14
C VAL A 107 -15.73 0.52 -12.11
N ALA A 108 -16.02 0.60 -13.42
CA ALA A 108 -15.07 1.07 -14.42
C ALA A 108 -14.63 2.51 -14.18
N SER A 109 -15.55 3.41 -13.85
CA SER A 109 -15.24 4.80 -13.53
C SER A 109 -14.45 4.93 -12.23
N ALA A 110 -14.82 4.18 -11.19
CA ALA A 110 -14.08 4.19 -9.93
C ALA A 110 -12.64 3.71 -10.12
N PHE A 111 -12.43 2.61 -10.85
CA PHE A 111 -11.10 2.13 -11.19
C PHE A 111 -10.32 3.10 -12.08
N PHE A 112 -10.96 3.60 -13.15
CA PHE A 112 -10.29 4.53 -14.05
C PHE A 112 -9.79 5.77 -13.30
N ILE A 113 -10.67 6.42 -12.52
CA ILE A 113 -10.34 7.65 -11.79
C ILE A 113 -9.37 7.36 -10.64
N GLY A 114 -9.61 6.28 -9.88
CA GLY A 114 -8.76 5.90 -8.74
C GLY A 114 -7.33 5.58 -9.14
N GLU A 115 -7.12 5.12 -10.37
CA GLU A 115 -5.80 4.76 -10.92
C GLU A 115 -5.16 5.89 -11.75
N LEU A 116 -5.80 7.08 -11.85
CA LEU A 116 -5.21 8.22 -12.57
C LEU A 116 -4.01 8.76 -11.78
N GLY A 117 -2.85 8.79 -12.43
CA GLY A 117 -1.60 9.27 -11.85
C GLY A 117 -0.91 8.27 -10.92
N ASP A 118 -1.42 7.04 -10.81
CA ASP A 118 -0.85 6.04 -9.92
C ASP A 118 0.37 5.29 -10.52
N LYS A 119 1.09 4.57 -9.67
CA LYS A 119 2.29 3.79 -9.97
C LYS A 119 2.10 2.80 -11.13
N THR A 120 0.92 2.19 -11.24
CA THR A 120 0.53 1.26 -12.30
C THR A 120 0.38 1.97 -13.64
N GLN A 121 -0.16 3.20 -13.65
CA GLN A 121 -0.31 4.02 -14.84
C GLN A 121 1.07 4.45 -15.38
N LEU A 122 1.98 4.91 -14.50
CA LEU A 122 3.36 5.24 -14.91
C LEU A 122 4.15 3.99 -15.34
N THR A 123 3.89 2.84 -14.71
CA THR A 123 4.44 1.54 -15.13
C THR A 123 3.96 1.18 -16.54
N ALA A 124 2.66 1.32 -16.81
CA ALA A 124 2.08 1.06 -18.13
C ALA A 124 2.66 2.01 -19.19
N MET A 125 2.79 3.31 -18.88
CA MET A 125 3.44 4.30 -19.74
C MET A 125 4.88 3.86 -20.09
N THR A 126 5.67 3.48 -19.08
CA THR A 126 7.06 3.05 -19.27
C THR A 126 7.17 1.79 -20.13
N LEU A 127 6.37 0.77 -19.80
CA LEU A 127 6.37 -0.49 -20.54
C LEU A 127 5.87 -0.28 -21.97
N GLY A 128 4.90 0.62 -22.18
CA GLY A 128 4.39 1.01 -23.49
C GLY A 128 5.47 1.67 -24.34
N ALA A 129 6.18 2.66 -23.79
CA ALA A 129 7.23 3.39 -24.50
C ALA A 129 8.42 2.51 -24.93
N LYS A 130 8.70 1.43 -24.20
CA LYS A 130 9.79 0.48 -24.52
C LYS A 130 9.35 -0.68 -25.40
N SER A 131 8.05 -0.92 -25.55
CA SER A 131 7.55 -2.13 -26.20
C SER A 131 7.46 -1.98 -27.70
N ALA A 132 8.01 -2.95 -28.43
CA ALA A 132 7.79 -3.10 -29.87
C ALA A 132 6.31 -3.41 -30.20
N TYR A 133 5.54 -3.92 -29.23
CA TYR A 133 4.13 -4.27 -29.39
C TYR A 133 3.28 -3.68 -28.25
N PRO A 134 2.97 -2.37 -28.28
CA PRO A 134 2.27 -1.68 -27.19
C PRO A 134 0.90 -2.27 -26.84
N PHE A 135 0.17 -2.78 -27.83
CA PHE A 135 -1.11 -3.44 -27.59
C PHE A 135 -0.97 -4.74 -26.77
N LEU A 136 0.10 -5.52 -27.01
CA LEU A 136 0.36 -6.73 -26.20
C LEU A 136 0.78 -6.35 -24.78
N THR A 137 1.53 -5.26 -24.61
CA THR A 137 1.82 -4.71 -23.29
C THR A 137 0.54 -4.35 -22.55
N LEU A 138 -0.39 -3.64 -23.20
CA LEU A 138 -1.70 -3.28 -22.64
C LEU A 138 -2.47 -4.52 -22.16
N LEU A 139 -2.58 -5.55 -23.01
CA LEU A 139 -3.24 -6.80 -22.63
C LEU A 139 -2.60 -7.44 -21.40
N GLY A 140 -1.26 -7.48 -21.33
CA GLY A 140 -0.57 -8.02 -20.16
C GLY A 140 -0.80 -7.18 -18.90
N THR A 141 -0.74 -5.84 -19.00
CA THR A 141 -0.99 -4.97 -17.84
C THR A 141 -2.42 -5.07 -17.33
N THR A 142 -3.42 -5.06 -18.23
CA THR A 142 -4.83 -5.18 -17.85
C THR A 142 -5.15 -6.56 -17.29
N SER A 143 -4.53 -7.62 -17.85
CA SER A 143 -4.67 -8.97 -17.29
C SER A 143 -4.08 -9.07 -15.88
N GLY A 144 -2.96 -8.39 -15.62
CA GLY A 144 -2.35 -8.31 -14.28
C GLY A 144 -3.30 -7.66 -13.28
N MET A 145 -3.94 -6.55 -13.67
CA MET A 145 -4.94 -5.86 -12.85
C MET A 145 -6.18 -6.74 -12.58
N ILE A 146 -6.73 -7.41 -13.59
CA ILE A 146 -7.85 -8.35 -13.37
C ILE A 146 -7.46 -9.46 -12.39
N ALA A 147 -6.27 -10.05 -12.58
CA ALA A 147 -5.80 -11.15 -11.74
C ALA A 147 -5.65 -10.72 -10.28
N VAL A 148 -5.06 -9.54 -10.04
CA VAL A 148 -4.87 -9.03 -8.68
C VAL A 148 -6.21 -8.69 -8.02
N SER A 149 -7.15 -8.06 -8.73
CA SER A 149 -8.49 -7.78 -8.22
C SER A 149 -9.28 -9.06 -7.93
N LEU A 150 -9.17 -10.09 -8.80
CA LEU A 150 -9.80 -11.38 -8.57
C LEU A 150 -9.25 -12.05 -7.30
N ILE A 151 -7.92 -12.04 -7.11
CA ILE A 151 -7.32 -12.55 -5.87
C ILE A 151 -7.81 -11.75 -4.66
N GLY A 152 -7.83 -10.42 -4.73
CA GLY A 152 -8.35 -9.56 -3.67
C GLY A 152 -9.80 -9.90 -3.28
N ILE A 153 -10.67 -10.13 -4.27
CA ILE A 153 -12.06 -10.55 -4.05
C ILE A 153 -12.12 -11.94 -3.40
N LEU A 154 -11.40 -12.92 -3.93
CA LEU A 154 -11.42 -14.31 -3.42
C LEU A 154 -10.85 -14.40 -2.00
N VAL A 155 -9.70 -13.78 -1.78
CA VAL A 155 -9.04 -13.73 -0.47
C VAL A 155 -9.88 -12.94 0.52
N GLY A 156 -10.40 -11.77 0.15
CA GLY A 156 -11.25 -10.96 1.02
C GLY A 156 -12.53 -11.68 1.45
N LYS A 157 -13.13 -12.50 0.57
CA LYS A 157 -14.29 -13.34 0.90
C LYS A 157 -13.98 -14.50 1.84
N VAL A 158 -12.77 -15.08 1.78
CA VAL A 158 -12.39 -16.27 2.57
C VAL A 158 -11.72 -15.90 3.89
N LEU A 159 -10.82 -14.92 3.89
CA LEU A 159 -9.95 -14.58 5.02
C LEU A 159 -10.46 -13.39 5.85
N GLY A 160 -11.44 -12.63 5.33
CA GLY A 160 -11.73 -11.29 5.85
C GLY A 160 -10.50 -10.37 5.75
N LYS A 161 -10.45 -9.30 6.56
CA LYS A 161 -9.37 -8.29 6.63
C LYS A 161 -8.04 -8.82 7.21
N ARG A 162 -7.48 -9.93 6.69
CA ARG A 162 -6.30 -10.61 7.25
C ARG A 162 -5.07 -10.68 6.34
N ILE A 163 -5.03 -9.96 5.22
CA ILE A 163 -3.76 -9.80 4.49
C ILE A 163 -2.93 -8.75 5.26
N PRO A 164 -1.71 -9.06 5.70
CA PRO A 164 -0.85 -8.06 6.32
C PRO A 164 -0.45 -7.03 5.26
N GLU A 165 -1.13 -5.88 5.25
CA GLU A 165 -0.86 -4.75 4.37
C GLU A 165 0.64 -4.39 4.34
N VAL A 166 1.29 -4.52 5.50
CA VAL A 166 2.73 -4.32 5.69
C VAL A 166 3.57 -5.22 4.78
N THR A 167 3.26 -6.52 4.69
CA THR A 167 4.02 -7.47 3.87
C THR A 167 3.92 -7.12 2.39
N MET A 168 2.74 -6.72 1.96
CA MET A 168 2.44 -6.40 0.56
C MET A 168 3.18 -5.12 0.14
N LYS A 169 3.10 -4.08 0.98
CA LYS A 169 3.84 -2.83 0.81
C LYS A 169 5.35 -3.01 0.76
N ILE A 170 5.91 -3.92 1.58
CA ILE A 170 7.33 -4.28 1.54
C ILE A 170 7.68 -4.98 0.22
N LEU A 171 6.87 -5.94 -0.22
CA LEU A 171 7.12 -6.67 -1.47
C LEU A 171 7.09 -5.72 -2.69
N ALA A 172 6.07 -4.87 -2.78
CA ALA A 172 5.97 -3.86 -3.82
C ALA A 172 7.19 -2.93 -3.78
N SER A 173 7.58 -2.42 -2.59
CA SER A 173 8.78 -1.60 -2.42
C SER A 173 10.04 -2.25 -2.99
N ILE A 174 10.29 -3.53 -2.68
CA ILE A 174 11.46 -4.28 -3.17
C ILE A 174 11.46 -4.36 -4.70
N ILE A 175 10.31 -4.63 -5.30
CA ILE A 175 10.16 -4.79 -6.75
C ILE A 175 10.38 -3.45 -7.45
N PHE A 176 9.72 -2.40 -6.99
CA PHE A 176 9.86 -1.05 -7.53
C PHE A 176 11.31 -0.55 -7.42
N LEU A 177 11.95 -0.71 -6.26
CA LEU A 177 13.37 -0.37 -6.09
C LEU A 177 14.25 -1.21 -7.03
N GLY A 178 13.98 -2.51 -7.17
CA GLY A 178 14.73 -3.40 -8.06
C GLY A 178 14.68 -2.95 -9.53
N PHE A 179 13.48 -2.68 -10.06
CA PHE A 179 13.31 -2.19 -11.42
C PHE A 179 13.89 -0.78 -11.62
N GLY A 180 13.75 0.08 -10.61
CA GLY A 180 14.30 1.43 -10.63
C GLY A 180 15.83 1.43 -10.69
N LEU A 181 16.47 0.65 -9.82
CA LEU A 181 17.94 0.51 -9.79
C LEU A 181 18.47 -0.16 -11.06
N SER A 182 17.85 -1.25 -11.51
CA SER A 182 18.24 -1.93 -12.75
C SER A 182 18.04 -1.05 -13.98
N GLY A 183 16.94 -0.28 -14.01
CA GLY A 183 16.64 0.66 -15.07
C GLY A 183 17.65 1.81 -15.12
N LEU A 184 18.00 2.38 -13.96
CA LEU A 184 18.98 3.45 -13.87
C LEU A 184 20.37 2.96 -14.27
N TYR A 185 20.75 1.75 -13.81
CA TYR A 185 22.01 1.10 -14.19
C TYR A 185 22.17 0.97 -15.70
N SER A 186 21.07 0.63 -16.39
CA SER A 186 21.08 0.39 -17.84
C SER A 186 20.98 1.66 -18.69
N SER A 187 20.57 2.80 -18.10
CA SER A 187 20.22 4.02 -18.84
C SER A 187 21.18 5.17 -18.64
N VAL A 188 22.02 5.11 -17.61
CA VAL A 188 23.04 6.12 -17.32
C VAL A 188 24.35 5.71 -18.01
N ASP A 189 25.05 6.68 -18.60
CA ASP A 189 26.35 6.42 -19.22
C ASP A 189 27.39 5.96 -18.20
N LYS A 190 28.27 5.04 -18.63
CA LYS A 190 29.34 4.46 -17.80
C LYS A 190 30.27 5.52 -17.17
N ILE A 191 30.35 6.70 -17.77
CA ILE A 191 31.12 7.86 -17.28
C ILE A 191 30.61 8.35 -15.91
N HIS A 192 29.31 8.20 -15.62
CA HIS A 192 28.74 8.60 -14.33
C HIS A 192 28.84 7.50 -13.25
N PHE A 193 29.35 6.31 -13.58
CA PHE A 193 29.61 5.23 -12.61
C PHE A 193 30.98 5.40 -11.92
N THR A 194 31.30 6.63 -11.55
CA THR A 194 32.43 6.90 -10.65
C THR A 194 32.07 6.44 -9.25
N PRO A 195 33.00 5.82 -8.48
CA PRO A 195 32.73 5.38 -7.10
C PRO A 195 32.10 6.46 -6.22
N THR A 196 32.45 7.73 -6.44
CA THR A 196 31.88 8.88 -5.73
C THR A 196 30.38 9.03 -5.94
N TYR A 197 29.88 8.96 -7.18
CA TYR A 197 28.45 9.08 -7.48
C TYR A 197 27.66 7.88 -6.97
N ILE A 198 28.22 6.67 -7.09
CA ILE A 198 27.60 5.45 -6.56
C ILE A 198 27.48 5.53 -5.03
N ALA A 199 28.55 5.97 -4.35
CA ALA A 199 28.54 6.12 -2.90
C ALA A 199 27.53 7.17 -2.44
N LEU A 200 27.47 8.32 -3.12
CA LEU A 200 26.52 9.39 -2.80
C LEU A 200 25.07 8.95 -3.03
N PHE A 201 24.78 8.31 -4.16
CA PHE A 201 23.44 7.78 -4.46
C PHE A 201 23.02 6.71 -3.43
N SER A 202 23.91 5.76 -3.12
CA SER A 202 23.64 4.69 -2.15
C SER A 202 23.42 5.26 -0.74
N PHE A 203 24.18 6.29 -0.36
CA PHE A 203 24.00 7.00 0.91
C PHE A 203 22.64 7.69 0.98
N ILE A 204 22.24 8.42 -0.07
CA ILE A 204 20.92 9.09 -0.13
C ILE A 204 19.80 8.06 -0.05
N LEU A 205 19.89 6.98 -0.82
CA LEU A 205 18.87 5.93 -0.83
C LEU A 205 18.75 5.26 0.55
N ALA A 206 19.87 4.90 1.18
CA ALA A 206 19.89 4.33 2.52
C ALA A 206 19.35 5.30 3.57
N LEU A 207 19.68 6.60 3.46
CA LEU A 207 19.16 7.64 4.35
C LEU A 207 17.63 7.78 4.19
N SER A 208 17.11 7.82 2.96
CA SER A 208 15.66 7.87 2.70
C SER A 208 14.94 6.66 3.29
N ILE A 209 15.46 5.44 3.06
CA ILE A 209 14.91 4.22 3.65
C ILE A 209 14.95 4.30 5.18
N GLY A 210 16.06 4.72 5.77
CA GLY A 210 16.20 4.87 7.22
C GLY A 210 15.21 5.87 7.83
N ILE A 211 15.00 7.01 7.16
CA ILE A 211 14.01 8.02 7.57
C ILE A 211 12.59 7.43 7.50
N ILE A 212 12.25 6.71 6.44
CA ILE A 212 10.92 6.10 6.26
C ILE A 212 10.70 5.03 7.33
N LEU A 213 11.65 4.13 7.55
CA LEU A 213 11.53 3.08 8.59
C LEU A 213 11.38 3.68 9.99
N LYS A 214 12.14 4.75 10.30
CA LYS A 214 12.01 5.48 11.57
C LYS A 214 10.64 6.14 11.70
N THR A 215 10.14 6.73 10.62
CA THR A 215 8.81 7.38 10.56
C THR A 215 7.70 6.34 10.73
N ASN A 216 7.78 5.20 10.05
CA ASN A 216 6.85 4.09 10.19
C ASN A 216 6.79 3.58 11.64
N SER A 217 7.95 3.38 12.28
CA SER A 217 8.02 2.96 13.67
C SER A 217 7.40 4.00 14.62
N LYS A 218 7.63 5.29 14.37
CA LYS A 218 7.03 6.38 15.14
C LYS A 218 5.50 6.41 14.97
N ASN A 219 5.01 6.34 13.74
CA ASN A 219 3.58 6.37 13.43
C ASN A 219 2.85 5.14 14.01
N HIS A 220 3.46 3.96 13.92
CA HIS A 220 2.98 2.74 14.56
C HIS A 220 2.76 2.96 16.07
N ASN A 221 3.76 3.48 16.77
CA ASN A 221 3.64 3.73 18.21
C ASN A 221 2.55 4.77 18.52
N ILE A 222 2.51 5.90 17.78
CA ILE A 222 1.48 6.94 17.97
C ILE A 222 0.07 6.36 17.80
N TYR A 223 -0.16 5.55 16.76
CA TYR A 223 -1.45 4.93 16.48
C TYR A 223 -1.92 4.05 17.65
N TYR A 224 -1.09 3.08 18.05
CA TYR A 224 -1.44 2.15 19.12
C TYR A 224 -1.55 2.84 20.48
N GLU A 225 -0.65 3.78 20.80
CA GLU A 225 -0.68 4.52 22.06
C GLU A 225 -1.96 5.36 22.19
N LYS A 226 -2.36 6.07 21.13
CA LYS A 226 -3.59 6.87 21.12
C LYS A 226 -4.84 5.99 21.27
N LYS A 227 -4.91 4.87 20.55
CA LYS A 227 -6.06 3.96 20.57
C LYS A 227 -6.19 3.25 21.92
N LEU A 228 -5.08 2.80 22.48
CA LEU A 228 -5.03 2.18 23.80
C LEU A 228 -5.37 3.16 24.92
N ALA A 229 -4.87 4.40 24.85
CA ALA A 229 -5.25 5.46 25.78
C ALA A 229 -6.76 5.75 25.75
N GLY A 230 -7.37 5.78 24.56
CA GLY A 230 -8.81 5.94 24.40
C GLY A 230 -9.63 4.79 25.02
N LEU A 231 -9.18 3.54 24.85
CA LEU A 231 -9.87 2.38 25.44
C LEU A 231 -9.78 2.35 26.97
N ILE A 232 -8.60 2.62 27.53
CA ILE A 232 -8.41 2.66 28.99
C ILE A 232 -9.22 3.82 29.61
N ALA A 233 -9.29 4.98 28.95
CA ALA A 233 -10.14 6.10 29.40
C ALA A 233 -11.64 5.73 29.43
N LYS A 234 -12.11 4.94 28.46
CA LYS A 234 -13.48 4.37 28.49
C LYS A 234 -13.68 3.42 29.66
N CYS A 235 -12.67 2.61 30.00
CA CYS A 235 -12.75 1.70 31.15
C CYS A 235 -12.95 2.42 32.49
N ARG A 236 -12.41 3.65 32.66
CA ARG A 236 -12.58 4.44 33.89
C ARG A 236 -14.05 4.75 34.22
N HIS A 237 -14.95 4.62 33.24
CA HIS A 237 -16.38 4.89 33.35
C HIS A 237 -17.24 3.63 33.14
N CYS A 238 -16.66 2.43 33.30
CA CYS A 238 -17.36 1.17 33.11
C CYS A 238 -17.81 0.58 34.44
N ASP A 239 -19.05 0.10 34.52
CA ASP A 239 -19.63 -0.48 35.75
C ASP A 239 -19.20 -1.95 36.00
N ILE A 240 -18.59 -2.62 35.00
CA ILE A 240 -18.21 -4.04 35.06
C ILE A 240 -16.70 -4.18 34.83
N HIS A 241 -15.98 -4.56 35.89
CA HIS A 241 -14.53 -4.81 35.89
C HIS A 241 -14.19 -6.30 36.06
N ASP A 242 -14.82 -7.16 35.25
CA ASP A 242 -14.50 -8.59 35.20
C ASP A 242 -13.77 -8.97 33.89
N THR A 243 -13.39 -10.24 33.76
CA THR A 243 -12.71 -10.78 32.58
C THR A 243 -13.57 -10.79 31.31
N ASN A 244 -14.88 -10.55 31.43
CA ASN A 244 -15.83 -10.51 30.32
C ASN A 244 -16.11 -9.08 29.82
N CYS A 245 -15.49 -8.07 30.44
CA CYS A 245 -15.60 -6.69 29.99
C CYS A 245 -15.09 -6.52 28.55
N ILE A 246 -15.96 -6.05 27.66
CA ILE A 246 -15.65 -5.86 26.22
C ILE A 246 -14.46 -4.93 26.04
N THR A 247 -14.39 -3.83 26.82
CA THR A 247 -13.28 -2.87 26.79
C THR A 247 -11.97 -3.54 27.22
N ALA A 248 -12.00 -4.42 28.24
CA ALA A 248 -10.81 -5.14 28.67
C ALA A 248 -10.32 -6.14 27.60
N MET A 249 -11.23 -6.86 26.94
CA MET A 249 -10.88 -7.73 25.81
C MET A 249 -10.26 -6.95 24.64
N GLN A 250 -10.83 -5.78 24.30
CA GLN A 250 -10.28 -4.89 23.27
C GLN A 250 -8.89 -4.36 23.64
N ILE A 251 -8.66 -4.00 24.90
CA ILE A 251 -7.34 -3.59 25.41
C ILE A 251 -6.34 -4.74 25.25
N ARG A 252 -6.71 -5.97 25.63
CA ARG A 252 -5.83 -7.15 25.49
C ARG A 252 -5.47 -7.43 24.04
N GLU A 253 -6.47 -7.46 23.15
CA GLU A 253 -6.25 -7.70 21.72
C GLU A 253 -5.34 -6.62 21.10
N LEU A 254 -5.60 -5.35 21.42
CA LEU A 254 -4.79 -4.23 20.91
C LEU A 254 -3.38 -4.25 21.49
N THR A 255 -3.22 -4.63 22.76
CA THR A 255 -1.90 -4.76 23.41
C THR A 255 -1.11 -5.90 22.80
N GLN A 256 -1.76 -7.03 22.51
CA GLN A 256 -1.13 -8.15 21.82
C GLN A 256 -0.63 -7.73 20.44
N LYS A 257 -1.41 -6.95 19.67
CA LYS A 257 -0.98 -6.40 18.37
C LYS A 257 0.18 -5.40 18.53
N TYR A 258 0.14 -4.55 19.56
CA TYR A 258 1.16 -3.51 19.75
C TYR A 258 2.49 -4.07 20.26
N VAL A 259 2.44 -4.89 21.31
CA VAL A 259 3.61 -5.34 22.10
C VAL A 259 4.04 -6.76 21.72
N GLY A 260 3.15 -7.56 21.10
CA GLY A 260 3.43 -8.95 20.73
C GLY A 260 3.20 -9.95 21.87
N GLN A 261 2.65 -9.52 23.01
CA GLN A 261 2.33 -10.38 24.16
C GLN A 261 0.92 -10.07 24.67
N ASP A 262 0.19 -11.11 25.10
CA ASP A 262 -1.08 -10.93 25.81
C ASP A 262 -0.78 -10.43 27.23
N LEU A 263 -1.12 -9.17 27.48
CA LEU A 263 -1.05 -8.55 28.79
C LEU A 263 -2.47 -8.40 29.33
N PRO A 264 -2.86 -9.13 30.38
CA PRO A 264 -4.20 -9.02 30.95
C PRO A 264 -4.46 -7.62 31.49
N TYR A 265 -5.70 -7.15 31.31
CA TYR A 265 -6.19 -5.89 31.86
C TYR A 265 -7.46 -6.15 32.66
N ILE A 266 -7.44 -5.83 33.96
CA ILE A 266 -8.55 -6.07 34.90
C ILE A 266 -8.89 -4.77 35.65
N GLY A 267 -8.98 -3.66 34.91
CA GLY A 267 -9.32 -2.34 35.47
C GLY A 267 -8.19 -1.64 36.25
N ASP A 268 -7.16 -2.36 36.69
CA ASP A 268 -5.99 -1.77 37.35
C ASP A 268 -4.98 -1.24 36.31
N ILE A 269 -4.98 0.08 36.15
CA ILE A 269 -4.09 0.80 35.23
C ILE A 269 -2.62 0.68 35.68
N ILE A 270 -2.35 0.70 37.00
CA ILE A 270 -0.98 0.67 37.54
C ILE A 270 -0.36 -0.68 37.23
N LEU A 271 -1.06 -1.76 37.57
CA LEU A 271 -0.60 -3.13 37.32
C LEU A 271 -0.42 -3.40 35.82
N TYR A 272 -1.30 -2.85 34.99
CA TYR A 272 -1.15 -2.91 33.55
C TYR A 272 0.11 -2.19 33.04
N PHE A 273 0.38 -0.95 33.48
CA PHE A 273 1.60 -0.24 33.11
C PHE A 273 2.87 -0.94 33.61
N GLU A 274 2.85 -1.51 34.81
CA GLU A 274 3.97 -2.32 35.32
C GLU A 274 4.23 -3.54 34.45
N SER A 275 3.16 -4.25 34.06
CA SER A 275 3.25 -5.40 33.16
C SER A 275 3.84 -5.00 31.80
N MET A 276 3.40 -3.85 31.25
CA MET A 276 3.92 -3.34 29.98
C MET A 276 5.37 -2.87 30.10
N LYS A 277 5.77 -2.25 31.21
CA LYS A 277 7.16 -1.81 31.45
C LYS A 277 8.13 -2.99 31.48
N LYS A 278 7.70 -4.16 31.98
CA LYS A 278 8.51 -5.39 31.98
C LYS A 278 8.74 -5.94 30.57
N VAL A 279 7.79 -5.79 29.66
CA VAL A 279 7.84 -6.36 28.31
C VAL A 279 8.40 -5.37 27.28
N ALA A 280 7.92 -4.13 27.31
CA ALA A 280 8.24 -3.10 26.33
C ALA A 280 8.36 -1.73 27.01
N PRO A 281 9.46 -1.46 27.74
CA PRO A 281 9.61 -0.26 28.56
C PRO A 281 9.45 1.03 27.76
N LYS A 282 10.02 1.10 26.54
CA LYS A 282 9.90 2.28 25.67
C LYS A 282 8.45 2.56 25.23
N LYS A 283 7.68 1.52 24.93
CA LYS A 283 6.26 1.63 24.50
C LYS A 283 5.38 2.03 25.69
N ALA A 284 5.66 1.47 26.87
CA ALA A 284 4.98 1.84 28.11
C ALA A 284 5.18 3.32 28.45
N THR A 285 6.42 3.83 28.34
CA THR A 285 6.71 5.25 28.57
C THR A 285 6.02 6.16 27.55
N GLY A 286 5.91 5.74 26.29
CA GLY A 286 5.18 6.50 25.26
C GLY A 286 3.69 6.62 25.59
N LEU A 287 3.07 5.49 25.91
CA LEU A 287 1.66 5.44 26.34
C LEU A 287 1.42 6.31 27.59
N GLU A 288 2.25 6.17 28.62
CA GLU A 288 2.14 6.89 29.90
C GLU A 288 2.15 8.42 29.70
N LYS A 289 2.95 8.94 28.76
CA LYS A 289 2.97 10.37 28.42
C LYS A 289 1.63 10.88 27.87
N ILE A 290 0.89 10.05 27.13
CA ILE A 290 -0.43 10.43 26.59
C ILE A 290 -1.45 10.53 27.72
N PHE A 291 -1.37 9.67 28.74
CA PHE A 291 -2.24 9.73 29.90
C PHE A 291 -2.03 10.98 30.74
N HIS A 292 -0.77 11.31 31.05
CA HIS A 292 -0.44 12.49 31.87
C HIS A 292 -0.71 13.84 31.17
N THR A 293 -0.98 13.85 29.87
CA THR A 293 -1.30 15.07 29.10
C THR A 293 -2.79 15.22 28.75
N LYS A 294 -3.61 14.20 28.98
CA LYS A 294 -5.05 14.18 28.60
C LYS A 294 -6.02 13.82 29.73
N ILE A 295 -5.52 13.55 30.93
CA ILE A 295 -6.28 13.31 32.16
C ILE A 295 -5.79 14.30 33.20
#